data_AF-A0A956AC50-F1
#
_entry.id   AF-A0A956AC50-F1
#
_cell.length_a   1.000
_cell.length_b   1.000
_cell.length_c   1.000
_cell.angle_alpha   90.00
_cell.angle_beta   90.00
_cell.angle_gamma   90.00
#
_symmetry.space_group_name_H-M   'P 1'
#
loop_
_entity.id
_entity.type
_entity.pdbx_description
1 polymer ?
#
loop_
_entity_poly.entity_id
_entity_poly.type
_entity_poly.pdbx_seq_one_letter_code
_entity_poly.pdbx_strand_id
1 'polypeptide(L)'
;YYPDNVDASLLGRVRERGVVIAGGLHRDIATRSFRIGHMGLSTRRRDDLARTVEALGGALEACGAGGDRTAAGSELRRVLATPLRQFG
;
A
#
# COMPACT_ATOMS: atom_id res chain seq x y z
N TYR A 1 1.60 4.72 -11.43
CA TYR A 1 3.04 4.78 -11.74
C TYR A 1 3.80 4.94 -10.43
N TYR A 2 5.10 4.60 -10.36
CA TYR A 2 5.92 5.05 -9.25
C TYR A 2 5.95 6.59 -9.22
N PRO A 3 6.00 7.21 -8.04
CA PRO A 3 6.25 8.64 -7.92
C PRO A 3 7.62 9.04 -8.49
N ASP A 4 7.80 10.34 -8.76
CA ASP A 4 9.09 10.87 -9.16
C ASP A 4 10.18 10.51 -8.13
N ASN A 5 11.36 10.15 -8.63
CA ASN A 5 12.52 9.71 -7.83
C ASN A 5 12.33 8.39 -7.05
N VAL A 6 11.26 7.64 -7.32
CA VAL A 6 11.02 6.32 -6.75
C VAL A 6 11.06 5.26 -7.84
N ASP A 7 11.72 4.13 -7.57
CA ASP A 7 11.80 2.99 -8.47
C ASP A 7 11.32 1.69 -7.81
N ALA A 8 11.56 0.56 -8.48
CA ALA A 8 11.15 -0.76 -7.99
C ALA A 8 11.81 -1.19 -6.66
N SER A 9 12.87 -0.50 -6.21
CA SER A 9 13.45 -0.74 -4.87
C SER A 9 12.45 -0.49 -3.74
N LEU A 10 11.38 0.29 -4.00
CA LEU A 10 10.26 0.47 -3.08
C LEU A 10 9.71 -0.87 -2.57
N LEU A 11 9.59 -1.89 -3.43
CA LEU A 11 9.06 -3.20 -3.05
C LEU A 11 9.91 -3.86 -1.95
N GLY A 12 11.24 -3.73 -2.04
CA GLY A 12 12.17 -4.20 -1.03
C GLY A 12 12.00 -3.47 0.30
N ARG A 13 11.83 -2.15 0.27
CA ARG A 13 11.63 -1.32 1.48
C ARG A 13 10.29 -1.58 2.17
N VAL A 14 9.24 -1.90 1.41
CA VAL A 14 7.96 -2.34 1.98
C VAL A 14 8.11 -3.71 2.65
N ARG A 15 8.86 -4.62 2.01
CA ARG A 15 9.17 -5.95 2.58
C ARG A 15 9.96 -5.88 3.89
N GLU A 16 10.94 -4.97 3.98
CA GLU A 16 11.67 -4.71 5.23
C GLU A 16 10.76 -4.27 6.39
N ARG A 17 9.59 -3.70 6.06
CA ARG A 17 8.55 -3.31 7.03
C ARG A 17 7.51 -4.42 7.27
N GLY A 18 7.81 -5.65 6.84
CA GLY A 18 7.00 -6.83 7.09
C GLY A 18 5.78 -6.99 6.17
N VAL A 19 5.67 -6.22 5.10
CA VAL A 19 4.57 -6.31 4.13
C VAL A 19 5.10 -6.66 2.75
N VAL A 20 4.46 -7.59 2.04
CA VAL A 20 4.82 -7.94 0.66
C VAL A 20 3.77 -7.42 -0.29
N ILE A 21 4.21 -6.61 -1.26
CA ILE A 21 3.39 -6.12 -2.38
C ILE A 21 4.06 -6.50 -3.70
N ALA A 22 3.29 -6.57 -4.79
CA ALA A 22 3.77 -7.08 -6.07
C ALA A 22 4.15 -5.95 -7.03
N GLY A 23 5.09 -6.24 -7.94
CA GLY A 23 5.36 -5.38 -9.09
C GLY A 23 4.19 -5.31 -10.08
N GLY A 24 4.34 -4.43 -11.07
CA GLY A 24 3.34 -4.22 -12.11
C GLY A 24 3.14 -5.46 -12.99
N LEU A 25 1.90 -5.65 -13.45
CA LEU A 25 1.52 -6.81 -14.29
C LEU A 25 1.28 -6.42 -15.75
N HIS A 26 0.79 -5.20 -16.00
CA HIS A 26 0.46 -4.75 -17.35
C HIS A 26 1.73 -4.51 -18.15
N ARG A 27 1.86 -5.15 -19.32
CA ARG A 27 3.06 -5.15 -20.17
C ARG A 27 3.68 -3.77 -20.35
N ASP A 28 2.87 -2.76 -20.60
CA ASP A 28 3.36 -1.42 -20.96
C ASP A 28 3.88 -0.62 -19.75
N ILE A 29 3.56 -1.03 -18.52
CA ILE A 29 3.88 -0.30 -17.28
C ILE A 29 4.44 -1.19 -16.17
N ALA A 30 4.83 -2.43 -16.47
CA ALA A 30 5.23 -3.42 -15.46
C ALA A 30 6.40 -2.92 -14.59
N THR A 31 7.38 -2.26 -15.19
CA THR A 31 8.56 -1.68 -14.50
C THR A 31 8.29 -0.32 -13.87
N ARG A 32 7.13 0.29 -14.18
CA ARG A 32 6.77 1.64 -13.73
C ARG A 32 5.60 1.64 -12.75
N SER A 33 5.15 0.47 -12.30
CA SER A 33 4.01 0.33 -11.42
C SER A 33 4.19 -0.82 -10.45
N PHE A 34 3.40 -0.79 -9.39
CA PHE A 34 3.24 -1.86 -8.43
C PHE A 34 1.74 -2.04 -8.15
N ARG A 35 1.37 -3.12 -7.48
CA ARG A 35 -0.01 -3.42 -7.14
C ARG A 35 -0.12 -4.03 -5.75
N ILE A 36 -1.22 -3.72 -5.10
CA ILE A 36 -1.60 -4.27 -3.81
C ILE A 36 -2.73 -5.26 -4.09
N GLY A 37 -2.44 -6.54 -3.95
CA GLY A 37 -3.46 -7.57 -4.11
C GLY A 37 -4.32 -7.65 -2.85
N HIS A 38 -5.64 -7.57 -3.02
CA HIS A 38 -6.59 -7.82 -1.94
C HIS A 38 -7.38 -9.08 -2.26
N MET A 39 -6.82 -10.24 -1.91
CA MET A 39 -7.31 -11.56 -2.30
C MET A 39 -7.13 -12.56 -1.16
N GLY A 40 -7.98 -13.59 -1.10
CA GLY A 40 -7.88 -14.65 -0.10
C GLY A 40 -7.95 -14.10 1.33
N LEU A 41 -7.02 -14.49 2.19
CA LEU A 41 -7.04 -14.12 3.61
C LEU A 41 -7.04 -12.61 3.86
N SER A 42 -6.35 -11.82 3.02
CA SER A 42 -6.28 -10.36 3.20
C SER A 42 -7.65 -9.70 3.07
N THR A 43 -8.61 -10.34 2.40
CA THR A 43 -9.99 -9.83 2.25
C THR A 43 -10.80 -9.87 3.54
N ARG A 44 -10.36 -10.67 4.52
CA ARG A 44 -11.03 -10.86 5.80
C ARG A 44 -10.30 -10.18 6.96
N ARG A 45 -9.16 -9.55 6.69
CA ARG A 45 -8.26 -8.98 7.69
C ARG A 45 -8.10 -7.49 7.49
N ARG A 46 -8.93 -6.71 8.18
CA ARG A 46 -8.88 -5.23 8.11
C ARG A 46 -7.55 -4.68 8.64
N ASP A 47 -6.90 -5.37 9.56
CA ASP A 47 -5.57 -5.00 10.08
C ASP A 47 -4.49 -5.06 9.00
N ASP A 48 -4.63 -5.93 8.00
CA ASP A 48 -3.69 -6.01 6.88
C ASP A 48 -3.72 -4.73 6.03
N LEU A 49 -4.88 -4.07 5.90
CA LEU A 49 -4.98 -2.76 5.25
C LEU A 49 -4.14 -1.72 5.99
N ALA A 50 -4.29 -1.64 7.31
CA ALA A 50 -3.55 -0.69 8.13
C ALA A 50 -2.03 -0.91 8.03
N ARG A 51 -1.59 -2.16 8.21
CA ARG A 51 -0.19 -2.55 8.07
C ARG A 51 0.37 -2.20 6.70
N THR A 52 -0.41 -2.46 5.63
CA THR A 52 0.01 -2.17 4.26
C THR A 52 0.17 -0.68 4.02
N VAL A 53 -0.79 0.15 4.44
CA VAL A 53 -0.73 1.61 4.27
C VAL A 53 0.43 2.21 5.06
N GLU A 54 0.66 1.76 6.30
CA GLU A 54 1.78 2.23 7.11
C GLU A 54 3.13 1.81 6.53
N ALA A 55 3.28 0.54 6.13
CA ALA A 55 4.51 0.03 5.54
C ALA A 55 4.83 0.75 4.20
N LEU A 56 3.82 0.93 3.35
CA LEU A 56 3.97 1.64 2.07
C LEU A 56 4.33 3.11 2.29
N GLY A 57 3.61 3.81 3.16
CA GLY A 57 3.88 5.23 3.40
C GLY A 57 5.26 5.48 3.97
N GLY A 58 5.70 4.67 4.95
CA GLY A 58 7.06 4.77 5.50
C GLY A 58 8.15 4.38 4.49
N ALA A 59 7.86 3.47 3.55
CA ALA A 59 8.80 3.11 2.49
C ALA A 59 8.90 4.21 1.42
N LEU A 60 7.78 4.82 1.04
CA LEU A 60 7.72 5.96 0.13
C LEU A 60 8.50 7.16 0.67
N GLU A 61 8.29 7.52 1.94
CA GLU A 61 9.02 8.57 2.63
C GLU A 61 10.54 8.29 2.64
N ALA A 62 10.95 7.05 2.94
CA ALA A 62 12.35 6.65 2.91
C ALA A 62 12.98 6.66 1.49
N CYS A 63 12.16 6.61 0.44
CA CYS A 63 12.58 6.80 -0.95
C CYS A 63 12.57 8.27 -1.39
N GLY A 64 12.21 9.22 -0.51
CA GLY A 64 12.11 10.63 -0.86
C GLY A 64 10.83 11.02 -1.60
N ALA A 65 9.80 10.15 -1.59
CA ALA A 65 8.51 10.50 -2.17
C ALA A 65 7.80 11.54 -1.30
N GLY A 66 7.26 12.58 -1.93
CA GLY A 66 6.35 13.52 -1.27
C GLY A 66 5.01 12.88 -0.95
N GLY A 67 4.41 13.26 0.18
CA GLY A 67 3.06 12.84 0.56
C GLY A 67 2.68 13.27 1.97
N ASP A 68 1.39 13.52 2.21
CA ASP A 68 0.88 13.87 3.54
C ASP A 68 0.52 12.60 4.33
N ARG A 69 1.45 12.18 5.21
CA ARG A 69 1.27 11.02 6.10
C ARG A 69 0.15 11.23 7.12
N THR A 70 -0.11 12.47 7.52
CA THR A 70 -1.15 12.82 8.50
C THR A 70 -2.53 12.67 7.87
N ALA A 71 -2.72 13.20 6.65
CA ALA A 71 -3.94 13.03 5.90
C ALA A 71 -4.19 11.54 5.59
N ALA A 72 -3.17 10.81 5.13
CA ALA A 72 -3.27 9.38 4.84
C ALA A 72 -3.68 8.57 6.09
N GLY A 73 -3.07 8.83 7.25
CA GLY A 73 -3.42 8.16 8.51
C GLY A 73 -4.84 8.49 8.98
N SER A 74 -5.29 9.73 8.78
CA SER A 74 -6.64 10.16 9.16
C SER A 74 -7.71 9.48 8.30
N GLU A 75 -7.45 9.38 6.99
CA GLU A 75 -8.33 8.68 6.07
C GLU A 75 -8.35 7.16 6.33
N LEU A 76 -7.20 6.55 6.62
CA LEU A 76 -7.14 5.14 7.00
C LEU A 76 -8.01 4.85 8.23
N ARG A 77 -7.92 5.68 9.28
CA ARG A 77 -8.75 5.54 10.48
C ARG A 77 -10.24 5.65 10.14
N ARG A 78 -10.62 6.60 9.29
CA ARG A 78 -12.01 6.77 8.82
C ARG A 78 -12.54 5.53 8.10
N VAL A 79 -11.74 4.97 7.19
CA VAL A 79 -12.09 3.75 6.43
C VAL A 79 -12.21 2.55 7.37
N LEU A 80 -11.27 2.36 8.28
CA LEU A 80 -11.28 1.24 9.23
C LEU A 80 -12.47 1.30 10.20
N ALA A 81 -12.91 2.50 10.58
CA ALA A 81 -14.10 2.72 11.40
C ALA A 81 -15.43 2.51 10.64
N THR A 82 -15.40 2.40 9.31
CA THR A 82 -16.61 2.21 8.51
C THR A 82 -17.18 0.81 8.74
N PRO A 83 -18.46 0.66 9.18
CA PRO A 83 -19.08 -0.64 9.39
C PRO A 83 -19.01 -1.52 8.15
N LEU A 84 -18.77 -2.83 8.34
CA LEU A 84 -18.91 -3.78 7.24
C LEU A 84 -20.37 -3.82 6.83
N ARG A 85 -20.65 -3.64 5.54
CA ARG A 85 -21.96 -4.00 4.99
C ARG A 85 -22.15 -5.50 5.23
N GLN A 86 -23.11 -5.85 6.06
CA GLN A 86 -23.59 -7.22 6.12
C GLN A 86 -24.29 -7.49 4.78
N PHE A 87 -23.65 -8.28 3.94
CA PHE A 87 -24.36 -8.92 2.84
C PHE A 87 -25.06 -10.12 3.47
N GLY A 88 -26.39 -10.04 3.52
CA GLY A 88 -27.26 -11.17 3.87
C GLY A 88 -27.28 -12.22 2.78
#